data_AF-A0A7K2VMA3-F1
#
_entry.id   AF-A0A7K2VMA3-F1
#
_cell.length_a   1.000
_cell.length_b   1.000
_cell.length_c   1.000
_cell.angle_alpha   90.00
_cell.angle_beta   90.00
_cell.angle_gamma   90.00
#
_symmetry.space_group_name_H-M   'P 1'
#
loop_
_entity.id
_entity.type
_entity.pdbx_description
1 polymer ?
#
loop_
_entity_poly.entity_id
_entity_poly.type
_entity_poly.pdbx_seq_one_letter_code
_entity_poly.pdbx_strand_id
1 'polypeptide(L)'
;MVLLPAFLRPTRKTRRASRPDSPAPADDVILDAPDDRLSPALVSAGQGEFTVAAALLAATRAAAQWEERDAYATRLAAFARSRPEWFEAWRAADPGDPGVLLVGAQLAVDRAW
;
A
#
# COMPACT_ATOMS: atom_id res chain seq x y z
N MET A 1 29.85 51.28 -19.56
CA MET A 1 30.71 50.58 -18.59
C MET A 1 30.58 51.28 -17.25
N VAL A 2 29.88 50.68 -16.27
CA VAL A 2 29.71 51.07 -14.84
C VAL A 2 28.28 50.68 -14.41
N LEU A 3 27.93 50.16 -13.24
CA LEU A 3 28.57 49.50 -12.08
C LEU A 3 27.38 48.80 -11.38
N LEU A 4 27.51 47.53 -10.99
CA LEU A 4 26.75 46.97 -9.86
C LEU A 4 27.70 47.09 -8.66
N PRO A 5 27.25 47.60 -7.48
CA PRO A 5 26.45 46.83 -6.52
C PRO A 5 25.37 47.71 -5.81
N ALA A 6 24.38 47.23 -5.06
CA ALA A 6 24.55 46.50 -3.81
C ALA A 6 23.25 45.90 -3.27
N PHE A 7 23.47 44.83 -2.51
CA PHE A 7 22.57 44.12 -1.61
C PHE A 7 21.67 45.04 -0.78
N LEU A 8 20.35 44.86 -0.94
CA LEU A 8 19.37 45.21 0.09
C LEU A 8 18.48 43.98 0.33
N ARG A 9 18.75 43.35 1.47
CA ARG A 9 18.03 42.20 2.02
C ARG A 9 16.88 42.74 2.88
N PRO A 10 15.60 42.58 2.50
CA PRO A 10 14.53 42.75 3.46
C PRO A 10 14.49 41.53 4.39
N THR A 11 14.34 41.85 5.67
CA THR A 11 14.44 40.99 6.83
C THR A 11 13.31 39.97 6.92
N ARG A 12 13.66 38.76 7.38
CA ARG A 12 12.74 37.70 7.76
C ARG A 12 11.80 38.21 8.86
N LYS A 13 10.50 38.33 8.61
CA LYS A 13 9.48 38.32 9.68
C LYS A 13 9.03 36.88 9.90
N THR A 14 9.65 36.23 10.88
CA THR A 14 9.07 35.08 11.57
C THR A 14 7.77 35.51 12.24
N ARG A 15 6.63 35.30 11.58
CA ARG A 15 5.35 35.27 12.29
C ARG A 15 5.20 33.86 12.85
N ARG A 16 5.66 33.69 14.09
CA ARG A 16 5.25 32.58 14.96
C ARG A 16 3.76 32.77 15.17
N ALA A 17 2.93 32.03 14.44
CA ALA A 17 1.52 31.95 14.77
C ALA A 17 1.46 31.29 16.16
N SER A 18 0.98 32.05 17.15
CA SER A 18 0.71 31.55 18.49
C SER A 18 -0.26 30.38 18.34
N ARG A 19 0.23 29.19 18.72
CA ARG A 19 -0.56 27.96 18.81
C ARG A 19 -1.76 28.23 19.73
N PRO A 20 -3.01 28.12 19.26
CA PRO A 20 -4.11 27.97 20.18
C PRO A 20 -3.99 26.60 20.84
N ASP A 21 -4.05 26.63 22.16
CA ASP A 21 -4.04 25.49 23.06
C ASP A 21 -5.42 24.83 22.99
N SER A 22 -5.54 23.80 22.16
CA SER A 22 -6.57 22.77 22.28
C SER A 22 -6.08 21.54 21.51
N PRO A 23 -6.02 20.35 22.12
CA PRO A 23 -6.03 19.14 21.32
C PRO A 23 -7.32 19.20 20.51
N ALA A 24 -7.21 19.36 19.19
CA ALA A 24 -8.33 18.98 18.34
C ALA A 24 -8.70 17.54 18.75
N PRO A 25 -10.00 17.18 18.83
CA PRO A 25 -10.33 15.76 18.88
C PRO A 25 -9.55 15.14 17.73
N ALA A 26 -8.78 14.09 18.03
CA ALA A 26 -8.23 13.28 16.96
C ALA A 26 -9.44 12.99 16.07
N ASP A 27 -9.41 13.49 14.82
CA ASP A 27 -10.27 12.90 13.80
C ASP A 27 -9.87 11.43 13.88
N ASP A 28 -10.73 10.64 14.52
CA ASP A 28 -10.64 9.21 14.51
C ASP A 28 -10.68 8.89 13.02
N VAL A 29 -9.50 8.66 12.44
CA VAL A 29 -9.39 8.13 11.08
C VAL A 29 -10.09 6.80 11.18
N ILE A 30 -11.36 6.79 10.79
CA ILE A 30 -12.13 5.58 10.64
C ILE A 30 -11.39 4.84 9.55
N LEU A 31 -10.57 3.85 9.95
CA LEU A 31 -10.15 2.84 9.00
C LEU A 31 -11.44 2.27 8.42
N ASP A 32 -11.54 2.27 7.10
CA ASP A 32 -12.62 1.60 6.40
C ASP A 32 -12.87 0.23 7.05
N ALA A 33 -14.15 -0.12 7.17
CA ALA A 33 -14.56 -1.39 7.76
C ALA A 33 -13.69 -2.51 7.17
N PRO A 34 -13.20 -3.45 8.02
CA PRO A 34 -12.35 -4.53 7.54
C PRO A 34 -13.07 -5.22 6.39
N ASP A 35 -12.43 -5.24 5.22
CA ASP A 35 -13.04 -5.80 4.04
C ASP A 35 -13.28 -7.32 4.23
N ASP A 36 -14.54 -7.71 4.15
CA ASP A 36 -15.00 -9.08 4.34
C ASP A 36 -14.50 -10.03 3.24
N ARG A 37 -14.07 -9.51 2.07
CA ARG A 37 -13.65 -10.33 0.92
C ARG A 37 -12.23 -10.84 1.05
N LEU A 38 -11.33 -10.07 1.66
CA LEU A 38 -9.94 -10.47 1.84
C LEU A 38 -9.76 -11.55 2.92
N SER A 39 -10.57 -11.52 3.97
CA SER A 39 -10.44 -12.44 5.11
C SER A 39 -10.50 -13.93 4.70
N PRO A 40 -11.48 -14.39 3.89
CA PRO A 40 -11.51 -15.75 3.36
C PRO A 40 -10.27 -16.12 2.53
N ALA A 41 -9.74 -15.18 1.75
CA ALA A 41 -8.54 -15.42 0.94
C ALA A 41 -7.31 -15.65 1.83
N LEU A 42 -7.14 -14.87 2.90
CA LEU A 42 -6.05 -15.06 3.87
C LEU A 42 -6.20 -16.33 4.69
N VAL A 43 -7.44 -16.71 5.06
CA VAL A 43 -7.70 -17.99 5.76
C VAL A 43 -7.33 -19.17 4.86
N SER A 44 -7.75 -19.14 3.60
CA SER A 44 -7.39 -20.15 2.59
C SER A 44 -5.87 -20.21 2.37
N ALA A 45 -5.22 -19.06 2.23
CA ALA A 45 -3.77 -18.97 2.12
C ALA A 45 -3.06 -19.54 3.37
N GLY A 46 -3.67 -19.38 4.54
CA GLY A 46 -3.25 -19.99 5.80
C GLY A 46 -3.20 -21.53 5.75
N GLN A 47 -3.98 -22.15 4.87
CA GLN A 47 -4.00 -23.59 4.61
C GLN A 47 -3.12 -24.00 3.40
N GLY A 48 -2.39 -23.05 2.80
CA GLY A 48 -1.54 -23.28 1.62
C GLY A 48 -2.26 -23.08 0.29
N GLU A 49 -3.56 -22.77 0.29
CA GLU A 49 -4.36 -22.64 -0.93
C GLU A 49 -4.34 -21.20 -1.45
N PHE A 50 -3.89 -21.01 -2.69
CA PHE A 50 -3.81 -19.69 -3.35
C PHE A 50 -5.00 -19.36 -4.26
N THR A 51 -5.85 -20.34 -4.57
CA THR A 51 -6.96 -20.20 -5.54
C THR A 51 -7.94 -19.08 -5.18
N VAL A 52 -8.26 -18.92 -3.89
CA VAL A 52 -9.19 -17.88 -3.43
C VAL A 52 -8.57 -16.48 -3.59
N ALA A 53 -7.27 -16.33 -3.33
CA ALA A 53 -6.55 -15.08 -3.54
C ALA A 53 -6.46 -14.72 -5.04
N ALA A 54 -6.16 -15.71 -5.89
CA ALA A 54 -6.15 -15.53 -7.34
C ALA A 54 -7.52 -15.08 -7.86
N ALA A 55 -8.59 -15.75 -7.43
CA ALA A 55 -9.96 -15.39 -7.82
C ALA A 55 -10.36 -13.99 -7.33
N LEU A 56 -9.98 -13.61 -6.10
CA LEU A 56 -10.23 -12.28 -5.55
C LEU A 56 -9.57 -11.19 -6.41
N LEU A 57 -8.28 -11.35 -6.75
CA LEU A 57 -7.56 -10.39 -7.60
C LEU A 57 -8.10 -10.38 -9.03
N ALA A 58 -8.54 -11.53 -9.56
CA ALA A 58 -9.19 -11.57 -10.87
C ALA A 58 -10.51 -10.79 -10.88
N ALA A 59 -11.31 -10.92 -9.81
CA ALA A 59 -12.57 -10.21 -9.65
C ALA A 59 -12.38 -8.69 -9.57
N THR A 60 -11.41 -8.21 -8.79
CA THR A 60 -11.13 -6.76 -8.72
C THR A 60 -10.69 -6.20 -10.07
N ARG A 61 -9.90 -6.96 -10.85
CA ARG A 61 -9.53 -6.57 -12.23
C ARG A 61 -10.75 -6.48 -13.14
N ALA A 62 -11.63 -7.47 -13.10
CA ALA A 62 -12.81 -7.53 -13.93
C ALA A 62 -13.79 -6.39 -13.62
N ALA A 63 -13.88 -6.00 -12.35
CA ALA A 63 -14.71 -4.89 -11.89
C ALA A 63 -14.04 -3.51 -11.96
N ALA A 64 -12.78 -3.43 -12.43
CA ALA A 64 -11.97 -2.20 -12.43
C ALA A 64 -11.85 -1.53 -11.03
N GLN A 65 -11.81 -2.35 -9.98
CA GLN A 65 -11.65 -1.98 -8.57
C GLN A 65 -10.17 -1.81 -8.22
N TRP A 66 -9.57 -0.74 -8.71
CA TRP A 66 -8.12 -0.53 -8.63
C TRP A 66 -7.62 -0.28 -7.20
N GLU A 67 -8.39 0.47 -6.41
CA GLU A 67 -8.03 0.78 -5.02
C GLU A 67 -8.06 -0.49 -4.15
N GLU A 68 -9.12 -1.29 -4.25
CA GLU A 68 -9.22 -2.56 -3.52
C GLU A 68 -8.14 -3.55 -3.98
N ARG A 69 -7.86 -3.59 -5.30
CA ARG A 69 -6.80 -4.45 -5.85
C ARG A 69 -5.43 -4.12 -5.25
N ASP A 70 -5.09 -2.84 -5.12
CA ASP A 70 -3.84 -2.38 -4.52
C ASP A 70 -3.78 -2.70 -3.01
N ALA A 71 -4.88 -2.40 -2.31
CA ALA A 71 -5.04 -2.68 -0.89
C ALA A 71 -4.92 -4.18 -0.57
N TYR A 72 -5.46 -5.06 -1.42
CA TYR A 72 -5.33 -6.51 -1.28
C TYR A 72 -3.93 -7.00 -1.63
N ALA A 73 -3.33 -6.49 -2.71
CA ALA A 73 -1.98 -6.86 -3.11
C ALA A 73 -0.95 -6.57 -2.01
N THR A 74 -1.06 -5.41 -1.36
CA THR A 74 -0.22 -5.04 -0.21
C THR A 74 -0.35 -6.04 0.95
N ARG A 75 -1.58 -6.40 1.32
CA ARG A 75 -1.82 -7.34 2.43
C ARG A 75 -1.40 -8.78 2.08
N LEU A 76 -1.62 -9.22 0.84
CA LEU A 76 -1.18 -10.52 0.35
C LEU A 76 0.35 -10.61 0.22
N ALA A 77 1.03 -9.51 -0.15
CA ALA A 77 2.48 -9.45 -0.18
C ALA A 77 3.08 -9.52 1.23
N ALA A 78 2.48 -8.83 2.20
CA ALA A 78 2.86 -8.96 3.61
C ALA A 78 2.70 -10.41 4.10
N PHE A 79 1.60 -11.08 3.72
CA PHE A 79 1.40 -12.50 4.00
C PHE A 79 2.48 -13.39 3.34
N ALA A 80 2.74 -13.19 2.05
CA ALA A 80 3.78 -13.91 1.29
C ALA A 80 5.17 -13.74 1.90
N ARG A 81 5.48 -12.55 2.44
CA ARG A 81 6.74 -12.30 3.15
C ARG A 81 6.86 -13.18 4.39
N SER A 82 5.77 -13.38 5.14
CA SER A 82 5.74 -14.22 6.33
C SER A 82 5.71 -15.72 6.03
N ARG A 83 5.16 -16.10 4.87
CA ARG A 83 4.97 -17.48 4.41
C ARG A 83 5.42 -17.62 2.95
N PRO A 84 6.74 -17.63 2.71
CA PRO A 84 7.28 -17.66 1.36
C PRO A 84 6.85 -18.92 0.59
N GLU A 85 6.68 -20.06 1.26
CA GLU A 85 6.25 -21.32 0.64
C GLU A 85 4.90 -21.22 -0.06
N TRP A 86 3.97 -20.42 0.48
CA TRP A 86 2.67 -20.19 -0.15
C TRP A 86 2.80 -19.44 -1.47
N PHE A 87 3.64 -18.39 -1.49
CA PHE A 87 3.89 -17.63 -2.70
C PHE A 87 4.66 -18.43 -3.76
N GLU A 88 5.69 -19.19 -3.33
CA GLU A 88 6.45 -20.04 -4.25
C GLU A 88 5.59 -21.16 -4.83
N ALA A 89 4.67 -21.74 -4.05
CA ALA A 89 3.72 -22.74 -4.55
C ALA A 89 2.78 -22.14 -5.62
N TRP A 90 2.22 -20.95 -5.38
CA TRP A 90 1.40 -20.25 -6.36
C TRP A 90 2.21 -19.94 -7.64
N ARG A 91 3.40 -19.36 -7.48
CA ARG A 91 4.29 -19.00 -8.59
C ARG A 91 4.71 -20.22 -9.42
N ALA A 92 4.95 -21.36 -8.78
CA ALA A 92 5.32 -22.59 -9.46
C ALA A 92 4.13 -23.22 -10.21
N ALA A 93 2.93 -23.14 -9.63
CA ALA A 93 1.72 -23.70 -10.21
C ALA A 93 1.22 -22.90 -11.42
N ASP A 94 1.24 -21.57 -11.33
CA ASP A 94 0.85 -20.69 -12.43
C ASP A 94 1.72 -19.41 -12.47
N PRO A 95 2.89 -19.46 -13.13
CA PRO A 95 3.79 -18.31 -13.22
C PRO A 95 3.23 -17.16 -14.07
N GLY A 96 2.18 -17.41 -14.86
CA GLY A 96 1.54 -16.42 -15.73
C GLY A 96 0.34 -15.72 -15.10
N ASP A 97 -0.11 -16.16 -13.93
CA ASP A 97 -1.26 -15.57 -13.27
C ASP A 97 -1.02 -14.08 -12.94
N PRO A 98 -1.89 -13.16 -13.40
CA PRO A 98 -1.74 -11.74 -13.10
C PRO A 98 -1.78 -11.39 -11.61
N GLY A 99 -2.41 -12.24 -10.78
CA GLY A 99 -2.43 -12.08 -9.33
C GLY A 99 -1.07 -12.35 -8.70
N VAL A 100 -0.43 -13.48 -9.02
CA VAL A 100 0.90 -13.82 -8.49
C VAL A 100 1.97 -12.83 -8.94
N LEU A 101 1.88 -12.35 -10.19
CA LEU A 101 2.79 -11.33 -10.70
C LEU A 101 2.66 -10.00 -9.93
N LEU A 102 1.44 -9.59 -9.61
CA LEU A 102 1.18 -8.38 -8.83
C LEU A 102 1.70 -8.53 -7.40
N VAL A 103 1.37 -9.63 -6.72
CA VAL A 103 1.86 -9.91 -5.36
C VAL A 103 3.38 -9.98 -5.33
N GLY A 104 4.01 -10.60 -6.33
CA GLY A 104 5.46 -10.67 -6.45
C GLY A 104 6.12 -9.30 -6.65
N ALA A 105 5.50 -8.42 -7.44
CA ALA A 105 5.98 -7.06 -7.62
C ALA A 105 5.90 -6.25 -6.32
N GLN A 106 4.77 -6.31 -5.61
CA GLN A 106 4.62 -5.64 -4.32
C GLN A 106 5.59 -6.19 -3.28
N LEU A 107 5.78 -7.51 -3.22
CA LEU A 107 6.75 -8.15 -2.32
C LEU A 107 8.19 -7.71 -2.62
N ALA A 108 8.54 -7.45 -3.87
CA ALA A 108 9.85 -6.90 -4.24
C ALA A 108 10.03 -5.47 -3.72
N VAL A 109 8.98 -4.64 -3.79
CA VAL A 109 8.96 -3.30 -3.19
C VAL A 109 9.14 -3.41 -1.66
N ASP A 110 8.33 -4.24 -0.99
CA ASP A 110 8.37 -4.42 0.47
C ASP A 110 9.72 -4.93 1.02
N ARG A 111 10.55 -5.54 0.16
CA ARG A 111 11.90 -6.02 0.50
C ARG A 111 12.98 -4.95 0.30
N ALA A 112 12.72 -3.94 -0.53
CA ALA A 112 13.68 -2.90 -0.88
C ALA A 112 13.60 -1.66 0.01
N TRP A 113 12.51 -1.50 0.76
CA TRP A 113 12.24 -0.39 1.69
C TRP A 113 12.17 -0.90 3.13
#